data_AF-A0A191ZEK1-F1
#
_entry.id   AF-A0A191ZEK1-F1
#
_cell.length_a   1.000
_cell.length_b   1.000
_cell.length_c   1.000
_cell.angle_alpha   90.00
_cell.angle_beta   90.00
_cell.angle_gamma   90.00
#
_symmetry.space_group_name_H-M   'P 1'
#
loop_
_entity.id
_entity.type
_entity.pdbx_description
1 polymer ?
#
loop_
_entity_poly.entity_id
_entity_poly.type
_entity_poly.pdbx_seq_one_letter_code
_entity_poly.pdbx_strand_id
1 'polypeptide(L)'
;MATLEEGRISIALRTGKPTGLGDLGIPPGEETRIMKGQGHEFVQTLAGGGVGRMFQNIRVIAVWAPLGDAPVVKLFVILEVFGDNTLSQGPECGLTLRLYAGAQHLMDLPTTSLFLPYPNCWYDNRFAFDLPVDVFEALDHVALIVGADTVVVL
;
A
#
# COMPACT_ATOMS: atom_id res chain seq x y z
N MET A 1 16.65 22.85 1.05
CA MET A 1 16.38 21.40 0.92
C MET A 1 15.72 20.95 2.19
N ALA A 2 14.69 20.12 2.07
CA ALA A 2 14.02 19.52 3.20
C ALA A 2 14.08 18.00 3.08
N THR A 3 13.92 17.33 4.20
CA THR A 3 13.93 15.87 4.27
C THR A 3 12.56 15.41 4.72
N LEU A 4 11.92 14.58 3.92
CA LEU A 4 10.79 13.77 4.34
C LEU A 4 11.31 12.66 5.25
N GLU A 5 10.69 12.48 6.41
CA GLU A 5 10.99 11.39 7.32
C GLU A 5 10.33 10.09 6.85
N GLU A 6 10.81 8.94 7.34
CA GLU A 6 10.11 7.68 7.09
C GLU A 6 8.72 7.74 7.71
N GLY A 7 7.72 7.41 6.90
CA GLY A 7 6.33 7.35 7.33
C GLY A 7 5.84 5.92 7.44
N ARG A 8 5.04 5.62 8.47
CA ARG A 8 4.45 4.28 8.64
C ARG A 8 3.01 4.32 9.11
N ILE A 9 2.18 3.49 8.49
CA ILE A 9 0.83 3.15 8.95
C ILE A 9 0.62 1.65 8.90
N SER A 10 -0.15 1.10 9.84
CA SER A 10 -0.54 -0.32 9.88
C SER A 10 -2.02 -0.47 9.57
N ILE A 11 -2.35 -1.37 8.64
CA ILE A 11 -3.70 -1.64 8.17
C ILE A 11 -4.07 -3.07 8.54
N ALA A 12 -5.02 -3.21 9.48
CA ALA A 12 -5.57 -4.51 9.85
C ALA A 12 -6.46 -5.04 8.74
N LEU A 13 -6.34 -6.34 8.46
CA LEU A 13 -7.17 -7.05 7.49
C LEU A 13 -8.26 -7.86 8.19
N ARG A 14 -9.43 -7.90 7.55
CA ARG A 14 -10.61 -8.66 7.98
C ARG A 14 -11.27 -9.30 6.77
N THR A 15 -12.00 -10.39 6.99
CA THR A 15 -12.76 -11.06 5.92
C THR A 15 -13.67 -10.07 5.20
N GLY A 16 -13.58 -10.05 3.87
CA GLY A 16 -14.26 -9.09 3.00
C GLY A 16 -15.24 -9.74 2.03
N LYS A 17 -16.14 -8.92 1.48
CA LYS A 17 -17.05 -9.28 0.38
C LYS A 17 -16.40 -9.04 -1.00
N PRO A 18 -16.85 -9.72 -2.07
CA PRO A 18 -16.31 -9.57 -3.44
C PRO A 18 -16.61 -8.23 -4.12
N THR A 19 -17.33 -7.31 -3.46
CA THR A 19 -17.62 -5.98 -3.98
C THR A 19 -16.34 -5.24 -4.41
N GLY A 20 -16.33 -4.70 -5.64
CA GLY A 20 -15.20 -3.95 -6.20
C GLY A 20 -14.05 -4.79 -6.75
N LEU A 21 -14.12 -6.13 -6.70
CA LEU A 21 -13.08 -6.99 -7.30
C LEU A 21 -13.09 -6.96 -8.84
N GLY A 22 -14.22 -6.66 -9.46
CA GLY A 22 -14.34 -6.48 -10.91
C GLY A 22 -13.45 -5.35 -11.43
N ASP A 23 -13.37 -4.24 -10.69
CA ASP A 23 -12.46 -3.12 -11.01
C ASP A 23 -10.99 -3.54 -10.89
N LEU A 24 -10.73 -4.63 -10.15
CA LEU A 24 -9.41 -5.22 -10.02
C LEU A 24 -9.07 -6.25 -11.09
N GLY A 25 -10.02 -6.57 -11.98
CA GLY A 25 -9.87 -7.61 -12.99
C GLY A 25 -9.93 -9.02 -12.39
N ILE A 26 -10.44 -9.18 -11.17
CA ILE A 26 -10.53 -10.46 -10.48
C ILE A 26 -11.95 -10.98 -10.62
N PRO A 27 -12.18 -12.10 -11.34
CA PRO A 27 -13.48 -12.75 -11.34
C PRO A 27 -13.65 -13.55 -10.04
N PRO A 28 -14.54 -13.14 -9.12
CA PRO A 28 -14.75 -13.91 -7.89
C PRO A 28 -15.49 -15.22 -8.21
N GLY A 29 -14.94 -16.34 -7.76
CA GLY A 29 -15.62 -17.64 -7.70
C GLY A 29 -16.17 -17.93 -6.29
N GLU A 30 -16.97 -18.98 -6.14
CA GLU A 30 -17.61 -19.35 -4.87
C GLU A 30 -16.60 -19.60 -3.73
N GLU A 31 -15.43 -20.13 -4.05
CA GLU A 31 -14.37 -20.42 -3.09
C GLU A 31 -13.36 -19.27 -2.91
N THR A 32 -13.58 -18.12 -3.55
CA THR A 32 -12.66 -16.98 -3.43
C THR A 32 -12.65 -16.43 -2.01
N ARG A 33 -11.48 -16.43 -1.37
CA ARG A 33 -11.27 -15.88 -0.03
C ARG A 33 -10.71 -14.48 -0.15
N ILE A 34 -11.27 -13.54 0.62
CA ILE A 34 -10.94 -12.12 0.51
C ILE A 34 -10.69 -11.56 1.89
N MET A 35 -9.60 -10.82 2.04
CA MET A 35 -9.35 -9.99 3.21
C MET A 35 -9.20 -8.53 2.79
N LYS A 36 -9.80 -7.62 3.54
CA LYS A 36 -9.79 -6.19 3.26
C LYS A 36 -9.40 -5.41 4.51
N GLY A 37 -8.68 -4.31 4.30
CA GLY A 37 -8.38 -3.32 5.31
C GLY A 37 -8.42 -1.92 4.71
N GLN A 38 -8.64 -0.93 5.57
CA GLN A 38 -8.73 0.47 5.19
C GLN A 38 -7.94 1.35 6.16
N GLY A 39 -7.24 2.34 5.62
CA GLY A 39 -6.69 3.47 6.35
C GLY A 39 -7.31 4.76 5.85
N HIS A 40 -7.71 5.65 6.75
CA HIS A 40 -8.37 6.91 6.37
C HIS A 40 -7.37 7.92 5.81
N GLU A 41 -6.41 8.36 6.63
CA GLU A 41 -5.39 9.32 6.24
C GLU A 41 -4.08 9.01 6.98
N PHE A 42 -2.96 9.31 6.33
CA PHE A 42 -1.62 9.23 6.90
C PHE A 42 -0.76 10.36 6.34
N VAL A 43 0.04 11.01 7.18
CA VAL A 43 0.92 12.11 6.78
C VAL A 43 2.38 11.70 6.94
N GLN A 44 3.16 11.89 5.88
CA GLN A 44 4.62 11.85 5.95
C GLN A 44 5.13 13.24 6.28
N THR A 45 5.85 13.37 7.40
CA THR A 45 6.35 14.64 7.93
C THR A 45 7.69 15.02 7.31
N LEU A 46 7.97 16.32 7.29
CA LEU A 46 9.31 16.84 7.11
C LEU A 46 10.06 16.75 8.45
N ALA A 47 11.40 16.62 8.43
CA ALA A 47 12.25 16.57 9.63
C ALA A 47 12.13 17.80 10.57
N GLY A 48 11.46 18.87 10.13
CA GLY A 48 11.10 20.05 10.94
C GLY A 48 9.68 20.05 11.50
N GLY A 49 8.93 18.96 11.36
CA GLY A 49 7.54 18.82 11.83
C GLY A 49 6.47 19.39 10.89
N GLY A 50 6.85 19.89 9.71
CA GLY A 50 5.91 20.32 8.68
C GLY A 50 5.25 19.14 7.95
N VAL A 51 4.12 19.41 7.29
CA VAL A 51 3.48 18.44 6.40
C VAL A 51 4.35 18.27 5.15
N GLY A 52 4.54 17.01 4.73
CA GLY A 52 5.38 16.67 3.59
C GLY A 52 4.59 16.04 2.45
N ARG A 53 4.01 14.85 2.67
CA ARG A 53 3.07 14.20 1.73
C ARG A 53 1.87 13.70 2.51
N MET A 54 0.70 13.73 1.88
CA MET A 54 -0.53 13.19 2.47
C MET A 54 -0.99 11.97 1.69
N PHE A 55 -1.45 10.96 2.43
CA PHE A 55 -1.93 9.69 1.90
C PHE A 55 -3.36 9.52 2.38
N GLN A 56 -4.29 9.20 1.48
CA GLN A 56 -5.69 8.98 1.84
C GLN A 56 -6.31 7.83 1.05
N ASN A 57 -7.55 7.48 1.41
CA ASN A 57 -8.33 6.45 0.72
C ASN A 57 -7.57 5.11 0.59
N ILE A 58 -6.75 4.78 1.60
CA ILE A 58 -5.88 3.62 1.61
C ILE A 58 -6.75 2.37 1.74
N ARG A 59 -6.66 1.48 0.75
CA ARG A 59 -7.35 0.20 0.70
C ARG A 59 -6.33 -0.89 0.44
N VAL A 60 -6.34 -1.89 1.30
CA VAL A 60 -5.54 -3.11 1.14
C VAL A 60 -6.49 -4.28 0.94
N ILE A 61 -6.31 -5.03 -0.14
CA ILE A 61 -7.20 -6.13 -0.52
C ILE A 61 -6.33 -7.34 -0.85
N ALA A 62 -6.38 -8.36 -0.01
CA ALA A 62 -5.77 -9.65 -0.28
C ALA A 62 -6.83 -10.60 -0.83
N VAL A 63 -6.50 -11.32 -1.89
CA VAL A 63 -7.39 -12.29 -2.53
C VAL A 63 -6.66 -13.60 -2.72
N TRP A 64 -7.31 -14.69 -2.33
CA TRP A 64 -6.96 -16.05 -2.70
C TRP A 64 -8.09 -16.59 -3.56
N ALA A 65 -7.78 -17.13 -4.73
CA ALA A 65 -8.75 -17.71 -5.63
C ALA A 65 -8.23 -19.04 -6.20
N PRO A 66 -9.06 -20.08 -6.31
CA PRO A 66 -8.67 -21.29 -7.03
C PRO A 66 -8.63 -20.99 -8.53
N LEU A 67 -7.51 -21.29 -9.20
CA LEU A 67 -7.39 -21.11 -10.65
C LEU A 67 -6.67 -22.31 -11.28
N GLY A 68 -7.45 -23.23 -11.85
CA GLY A 68 -6.91 -24.49 -12.37
C GLY A 68 -6.38 -25.36 -11.24
N ASP A 69 -5.16 -25.88 -11.40
CA ASP A 69 -4.57 -26.84 -10.46
C ASP A 69 -3.87 -26.19 -9.25
N ALA A 70 -3.75 -24.86 -9.24
CA ALA A 70 -3.10 -24.12 -8.15
C ALA A 70 -3.88 -22.85 -7.79
N PRO A 71 -3.93 -22.47 -6.51
CA PRO A 71 -4.52 -21.20 -6.14
C PRO A 71 -3.62 -20.01 -6.55
N VAL A 72 -4.27 -18.91 -6.92
CA VAL A 72 -3.63 -17.62 -7.15
C VAL A 72 -3.91 -16.72 -5.96
N VAL A 73 -2.85 -16.10 -5.45
CA VAL A 73 -2.93 -15.20 -4.30
C VAL A 73 -2.33 -13.86 -4.66
N LYS A 74 -3.12 -12.79 -4.47
CA LYS A 74 -2.72 -11.42 -4.79
C LYS A 74 -3.01 -10.47 -3.65
N LEU A 75 -2.12 -9.51 -3.45
CA LEU A 75 -2.35 -8.34 -2.60
C LEU A 75 -2.43 -7.10 -3.46
N PHE A 76 -3.50 -6.33 -3.30
CA PHE A 76 -3.68 -5.04 -3.92
C PHE A 76 -3.59 -3.95 -2.86
N VAL A 77 -2.83 -2.91 -3.16
CA VAL A 77 -2.80 -1.69 -2.36
C VAL A 77 -3.19 -0.52 -3.25
N ILE A 78 -4.23 0.18 -2.84
CA ILE A 78 -4.79 1.32 -3.55
C ILE A 78 -4.80 2.48 -2.58
N LEU A 79 -4.29 3.63 -2.99
CA LEU A 79 -4.27 4.82 -2.17
C LEU A 79 -4.21 6.05 -3.06
N GLU A 80 -4.55 7.19 -2.49
CA GLU A 80 -4.29 8.48 -3.09
C GLU A 80 -3.11 9.13 -2.39
N VAL A 81 -2.21 9.73 -3.17
CA VAL A 81 -1.09 10.51 -2.65
C VAL A 81 -1.24 11.94 -3.11
N PHE A 82 -1.22 12.88 -2.18
CA PHE A 82 -1.03 14.28 -2.49
C PHE A 82 0.47 14.54 -2.49
N GLY A 83 0.99 14.84 -3.68
CA GLY A 83 2.25 15.53 -3.75
C GLY A 83 1.97 16.93 -3.25
N ASP A 84 2.39 17.26 -2.03
CA ASP A 84 2.25 18.62 -1.50
C ASP A 84 3.16 19.57 -2.32
N ASN A 85 3.60 20.64 -1.70
CA ASN A 85 4.63 21.53 -2.19
C ASN A 85 6.02 20.87 -2.16
N THR A 86 6.16 19.56 -2.41
CA THR A 86 7.46 18.87 -2.39
C THR A 86 7.74 18.14 -3.70
N LEU A 87 8.98 18.24 -4.17
CA LEU A 87 9.47 17.53 -5.35
C LEU A 87 10.76 16.77 -5.00
N SER A 88 10.78 15.45 -5.24
CA SER A 88 11.96 14.61 -5.02
C SER A 88 13.15 15.07 -5.86
N GLN A 89 14.32 15.12 -5.23
CA GLN A 89 15.57 15.51 -5.89
C GLN A 89 16.37 14.32 -6.44
N GLY A 90 15.95 13.10 -6.12
CA GLY A 90 16.52 11.85 -6.61
C GLY A 90 15.42 10.84 -6.95
N PRO A 91 15.78 9.57 -7.16
CA PRO A 91 14.80 8.48 -7.24
C PRO A 91 13.93 8.48 -5.97
N GLU A 92 12.62 8.56 -6.15
CA GLU A 92 11.65 8.55 -5.06
C GLU A 92 11.82 7.28 -4.21
N CYS A 93 11.89 7.45 -2.89
CA CYS A 93 12.27 6.37 -1.97
C CYS A 93 11.21 5.28 -1.80
N GLY A 94 10.03 5.47 -2.38
CA GLY A 94 9.04 4.45 -2.64
C GLY A 94 8.17 4.09 -1.46
N LEU A 95 7.20 3.22 -1.76
CA LEU A 95 6.35 2.53 -0.82
C LEU A 95 6.86 1.09 -0.67
N THR A 96 7.14 0.69 0.56
CA THR A 96 7.43 -0.68 0.95
C THR A 96 6.27 -1.22 1.77
N LEU A 97 5.90 -2.48 1.53
CA LEU A 97 4.87 -3.16 2.31
C LEU A 97 5.51 -4.29 3.13
N ARG A 98 5.17 -4.34 4.41
CA ARG A 98 5.56 -5.44 5.30
C ARG A 98 4.32 -6.18 5.76
N LEU A 99 4.34 -7.50 5.63
CA LEU A 99 3.25 -8.41 5.94
C LEU A 99 3.48 -9.08 7.28
N TYR A 100 2.40 -9.28 8.05
CA TYR A 100 2.52 -9.78 9.42
C TYR A 100 1.33 -10.65 9.85
N ALA A 101 1.59 -11.45 10.89
CA ALA A 101 0.61 -12.18 11.70
C ALA A 101 0.79 -11.77 13.18
N GLY A 102 -0.09 -10.91 13.70
CA GLY A 102 -0.03 -10.41 15.08
C GLY A 102 1.18 -9.50 15.34
N ALA A 103 2.29 -10.07 15.81
CA ALA A 103 3.57 -9.37 15.94
C ALA A 103 4.70 -10.02 15.10
N GLN A 104 4.40 -11.16 14.48
CA GLN A 104 5.35 -11.90 13.66
C GLN A 104 5.41 -11.27 12.27
N HIS A 105 6.62 -10.92 11.85
CA HIS A 105 6.89 -10.53 10.46
C HIS A 105 6.84 -11.77 9.56
N LEU A 106 6.09 -11.69 8.47
CA LEU A 106 5.93 -12.77 7.49
C LEU A 106 6.86 -12.55 6.29
N MET A 107 6.80 -11.37 5.67
CA MET A 107 7.63 -11.03 4.51
C MET A 107 7.61 -9.53 4.21
N ASP A 108 8.63 -9.08 3.48
CA ASP A 108 8.67 -7.77 2.84
C ASP A 108 8.34 -7.92 1.35
N LEU A 109 7.53 -7.00 0.82
CA LEU A 109 7.28 -6.90 -0.61
C LEU A 109 8.27 -5.94 -1.27
N PRO A 110 8.56 -6.10 -2.58
CA PRO A 110 9.42 -5.18 -3.30
C PRO A 110 8.95 -3.73 -3.16
N THR A 111 9.90 -2.81 -2.97
CA THR A 111 9.60 -1.38 -2.92
C THR A 111 9.09 -0.91 -4.28
N THR A 112 7.99 -0.18 -4.29
CA THR A 112 7.37 0.40 -5.49
C THR A 112 7.46 1.91 -5.46
N SER A 113 7.83 2.53 -6.58
CA SER A 113 7.78 3.99 -6.71
C SER A 113 6.33 4.49 -6.74
N LEU A 114 6.08 5.61 -6.07
CA LEU A 114 4.80 6.31 -6.13
C LEU A 114 4.64 7.00 -7.48
N PHE A 115 3.44 6.87 -8.07
CA PHE A 115 3.00 7.70 -9.18
C PHE A 115 2.64 9.09 -8.64
N LEU A 116 3.59 10.01 -8.78
CA LEU A 116 3.49 11.40 -8.32
C LEU A 116 4.21 12.35 -9.31
N PRO A 117 3.67 12.53 -10.53
CA PRO A 117 4.38 13.23 -11.61
C PRO A 117 4.49 14.75 -11.40
N TYR A 118 3.55 15.37 -10.68
CA TYR A 118 3.59 16.80 -10.39
C TYR A 118 3.27 17.08 -8.91
N PRO A 119 3.80 18.19 -8.35
CA PRO A 119 3.42 18.68 -7.04
C PRO A 119 2.02 19.30 -7.05
N ASN A 120 1.47 19.54 -5.85
CA ASN A 120 0.18 20.16 -5.59
C ASN A 120 -1.03 19.50 -6.27
N CYS A 121 -1.02 18.17 -6.39
CA CYS A 121 -2.09 17.38 -7.00
C CYS A 121 -2.26 16.03 -6.30
N TRP A 122 -3.50 15.52 -6.32
CA TRP A 122 -3.82 14.16 -5.87
C TRP A 122 -3.65 13.16 -7.01
N TYR A 123 -3.02 12.03 -6.71
CA TYR A 123 -2.83 10.93 -7.66
C TYR A 123 -3.24 9.58 -7.08
N ASP A 124 -4.07 8.88 -7.83
CA ASP A 124 -4.40 7.48 -7.57
C ASP A 124 -3.19 6.59 -7.83
N ASN A 125 -2.84 5.81 -6.82
CA ASN A 125 -1.78 4.83 -6.85
C ASN A 125 -2.38 3.44 -6.63
N ARG A 126 -2.00 2.49 -7.48
CA ARG A 126 -2.48 1.11 -7.42
C ARG A 126 -1.33 0.15 -7.67
N PHE A 127 -1.10 -0.73 -6.71
CA PHE A 127 -0.06 -1.75 -6.74
C PHE A 127 -0.68 -3.14 -6.60
N ALA A 128 -0.06 -4.13 -7.23
CA ALA A 128 -0.47 -5.52 -7.16
C ALA A 128 0.77 -6.40 -6.95
N PHE A 129 0.67 -7.34 -6.02
CA PHE A 129 1.75 -8.24 -5.65
C PHE A 129 1.24 -9.68 -5.60
N ASP A 130 2.08 -10.62 -6.02
CA ASP A 130 1.83 -12.05 -5.82
C ASP A 130 2.30 -12.46 -4.43
N LEU A 131 1.50 -13.28 -3.74
CA LEU A 131 1.83 -13.79 -2.42
C LEU A 131 1.90 -15.33 -2.41
N PRO A 132 2.71 -15.92 -1.52
CA PRO A 132 2.57 -17.32 -1.14
C PRO A 132 1.22 -17.58 -0.44
N VAL A 133 0.70 -18.82 -0.57
CA VAL A 133 -0.57 -19.23 0.04
C VAL A 133 -0.51 -19.21 1.57
N ASP A 134 0.58 -19.73 2.13
CA ASP A 134 0.83 -19.78 3.57
C ASP A 134 0.91 -18.38 4.19
N VAL A 135 1.50 -17.42 3.46
CA VAL A 135 1.51 -16.01 3.89
C VAL A 135 0.08 -15.47 3.95
N PHE A 136 -0.75 -15.71 2.93
CA PHE A 136 -2.14 -15.25 2.94
C PHE A 136 -2.95 -15.83 4.09
N GLU A 137 -2.74 -17.11 4.43
CA GLU A 137 -3.50 -17.75 5.51
C GLU A 137 -3.14 -17.22 6.91
N ALA A 138 -1.90 -16.76 7.10
CA ALA A 138 -1.44 -16.17 8.35
C ALA A 138 -1.64 -14.64 8.43
N LEU A 139 -1.80 -13.97 7.30
CA LEU A 139 -1.81 -12.52 7.20
C LEU A 139 -3.00 -11.87 7.93
N ASP A 140 -2.72 -10.98 8.88
CA ASP A 140 -3.74 -10.20 9.58
C ASP A 140 -3.53 -8.68 9.56
N HIS A 141 -2.32 -8.21 9.24
CA HIS A 141 -2.07 -6.78 9.00
C HIS A 141 -0.94 -6.52 8.01
N VAL A 142 -1.01 -5.35 7.39
CA VAL A 142 -0.01 -4.83 6.44
C VAL A 142 0.49 -3.49 6.94
N ALA A 143 1.80 -3.36 7.12
CA ALA A 143 2.41 -2.05 7.34
C ALA A 143 2.81 -1.44 6.00
N LEU A 144 2.30 -0.25 5.72
CA LEU A 144 2.76 0.61 4.64
C LEU A 144 3.88 1.49 5.18
N ILE A 145 5.03 1.48 4.52
CA ILE A 145 6.21 2.25 4.89
C ILE A 145 6.62 3.09 3.70
N VAL A 146 6.62 4.40 3.85
CA VAL A 146 7.11 5.35 2.85
C VAL A 146 8.49 5.82 3.26
N GLY A 147 9.46 5.63 2.36
CA GLY A 147 10.86 5.89 2.66
C GLY A 147 11.13 7.39 2.91
N ALA A 148 12.13 7.68 3.74
CA ALA A 148 12.66 9.03 3.87
C ALA A 148 13.22 9.51 2.53
N ASP A 149 12.96 10.76 2.15
CA ASP A 149 13.29 11.29 0.82
C ASP A 149 13.83 12.73 0.93
N THR A 150 14.67 13.12 -0.02
CA THR A 150 15.22 14.48 -0.12
C THR A 150 14.44 15.27 -1.14
N VAL A 151 13.83 16.37 -0.70
CA VAL A 151 12.89 17.15 -1.52
C VAL A 151 13.25 18.64 -1.59
N VAL A 152 12.82 19.28 -2.67
CA VAL A 152 12.66 20.74 -2.73
C VAL A 152 11.25 21.06 -2.24
N VAL A 153 11.13 22.04 -1.34
CA VAL A 153 9.84 22.63 -0.99
C VAL A 153 9.58 23.78 -1.97
N LEU A 154 8.40 23.80 -2.57
CA LEU A 154 7.95 24.70 -3.64
C LEU A 154 7.22 25.93 -3.08
#